data_AF-A0A9D7X5Q5-F1
#
_entry.id   AF-A0A9D7X5Q5-F1
#
_cell.length_a   1.000
_cell.length_b   1.000
_cell.length_c   1.000
_cell.angle_alpha   90.00
_cell.angle_beta   90.00
_cell.angle_gamma   90.00
#
_symmetry.space_group_name_H-M   'P 1'
#
loop_
_entity.id
_entity.type
_entity.pdbx_description
1 polymer ?
#
loop_
_entity_poly.entity_id
_entity_poly.type
_entity_poly.pdbx_seq_one_letter_code
_entity_poly.pdbx_strand_id
1 'polypeptide(L)' 'MMKIIGFSAGVIGHKTNVDRMVKAIMEETGHETEFVKLTDLDFSTCKGCVQLCATPGVCRLEDAISFLS' A
#
# COMPACT_ATOMS: atom_id res chain seq x y z
N MET A 1 -8.40 -4.94 21.01
CA MET A 1 -7.71 -3.82 20.32
C MET A 1 -7.28 -4.35 18.96
N MET A 2 -7.61 -3.67 17.86
CA MET A 2 -7.16 -4.05 16.51
C MET A 2 -6.24 -2.96 15.98
N LYS A 3 -5.34 -3.32 15.07
CA LYS A 3 -4.54 -2.36 14.31
C LYS A 3 -5.21 -2.12 12.96
N ILE A 4 -5.44 -0.86 12.61
CA ILE A 4 -6.01 -0.45 11.32
C ILE A 4 -4.92 0.18 10.48
N ILE A 5 -4.79 -0.26 9.22
CA ILE A 5 -3.89 0.35 8.26
C ILE A 5 -4.74 1.06 7.21
N GLY A 6 -4.59 2.38 7.11
CA GLY A 6 -5.27 3.22 6.13
C GLY A 6 -4.37 3.50 4.94
N PHE A 7 -4.85 3.22 3.73
CA PHE A 7 -4.12 3.47 2.50
C PHE A 7 -4.67 4.68 1.73
N SER A 8 -3.77 5.46 1.13
CA SER A 8 -4.12 6.48 0.13
C SER A 8 -3.24 6.39 -1.11
N ALA A 9 -3.86 6.60 -2.28
CA ALA A 9 -3.19 6.76 -3.57
C ALA A 9 -3.22 8.24 -4.04
N GLY A 10 -3.33 9.19 -3.12
CA GLY A 10 -3.30 10.62 -3.43
C GLY A 10 -2.03 11.03 -4.17
N VAL A 11 -2.13 12.04 -5.04
CA VAL A 11 -1.06 12.50 -5.94
C VAL A 11 0.31 12.64 -5.26
N ILE A 12 1.36 12.18 -5.96
CA ILE A 12 2.77 12.26 -5.56
C ILE A 12 3.11 13.70 -5.12
N GLY A 13 3.77 13.85 -3.97
CA GLY A 13 4.26 15.15 -3.50
C GLY A 13 3.20 16.13 -2.97
N HIS A 14 1.93 15.75 -2.92
CA HIS A 14 0.84 16.63 -2.46
C HIS A 14 0.04 16.02 -1.31
N LYS A 15 -0.47 16.87 -0.41
CA LYS A 15 -1.50 16.48 0.58
C LYS A 15 -2.87 16.55 -0.09
N THR A 16 -3.52 15.41 -0.27
CA THR A 16 -4.79 15.32 -1.01
C THR A 16 -6.01 15.29 -0.10
N ASN A 17 -7.19 15.48 -0.70
CA ASN A 17 -8.48 15.34 0.00
C ASN A 17 -8.66 13.91 0.53
N VAL A 18 -8.23 12.90 -0.24
CA VAL A 18 -8.30 11.49 0.15
C VAL A 18 -7.40 11.24 1.35
N ASP A 19 -6.18 11.77 1.38
CA ASP A 19 -5.27 11.64 2.53
C ASP A 19 -5.92 12.16 3.81
N ARG A 20 -6.59 13.31 3.72
CA ARG A 20 -7.29 13.94 4.86
C ARG A 20 -8.49 13.12 5.31
N MET A 21 -9.28 12.62 4.37
CA MET A 21 -10.46 11.79 4.66
C MET A 21 -10.07 10.48 5.35
N VAL A 22 -9.06 9.78 4.83
CA VAL A 22 -8.58 8.52 5.41
C VAL A 22 -8.07 8.73 6.83
N LYS A 23 -7.26 9.78 7.05
CA LYS A 23 -6.76 10.12 8.39
C LYS A 23 -7.88 10.46 9.37
N ALA A 24 -8.87 11.26 8.96
CA ALA A 24 -10.01 11.60 9.80
C ALA A 24 -10.81 10.35 10.22
N ILE A 25 -11.05 9.40 9.31
CA ILE A 25 -11.72 8.14 9.65
C ILE A 25 -10.90 7.34 10.66
N MET A 26 -9.58 7.25 10.47
CA MET A 26 -8.67 6.54 11.36
C MET A 26 -8.67 7.12 12.78
N GLU A 27 -8.65 8.44 12.91
CA GLU A 27 -8.69 9.18 14.19
C GLU A 27 -9.96 8.88 15.00
N GLU A 28 -11.10 8.66 14.34
CA GLU A 28 -12.39 8.37 14.99
C GLU A 28 -12.54 6.91 15.45
N THR A 29 -11.65 6.00 15.04
CA THR A 29 -11.84 4.56 15.32
C THR A 29 -11.56 4.13 16.75
N GLY A 30 -10.81 4.91 17.53
CA GLY A 30 -10.35 4.51 18.88
C GLY A 30 -9.42 3.29 18.89
N HIS A 31 -8.89 2.90 17.73
CA HIS A 31 -7.97 1.79 17.54
C HIS A 31 -6.53 2.28 17.27
N GLU A 32 -5.55 1.38 17.35
CA GLU A 32 -4.20 1.70 16.88
C GLU A 32 -4.25 1.85 15.35
N THR A 33 -3.72 2.94 14.81
CA THR A 33 -3.81 3.21 13.38
C THR A 33 -2.45 3.54 12.76
N GLU A 34 -2.25 3.13 11.51
CA GLU A 34 -1.07 3.41 10.70
C GLU A 34 -1.50 3.90 9.32
N PHE A 35 -0.95 5.02 8.86
CA PHE A 35 -1.29 5.61 7.56
C PHE A 35 -0.17 5.36 6.55
N VAL A 36 -0.52 4.74 5.43
CA VAL A 36 0.41 4.47 4.32
C VAL A 36 -0.05 5.21 3.08
N LYS A 37 0.80 6.12 2.59
CA LYS A 37 0.60 6.78 1.31
C LYS A 37 1.37 6.02 0.23
N LEU A 38 0.64 5.38 -0.68
CA LEU A 38 1.24 4.54 -1.72
C LEU A 38 2.21 5.34 -2.61
N THR A 39 1.90 6.58 -2.93
CA THR A 39 2.77 7.42 -3.76
C THR A 39 4.09 7.84 -3.08
N ASP A 40 4.23 7.59 -1.79
CA ASP A 40 5.47 7.87 -1.05
C ASP A 40 6.34 6.60 -0.97
N LEU A 41 5.84 5.46 -1.44
CA LEU A 41 6.56 4.19 -1.51
C LEU A 41 7.21 4.01 -2.89
N ASP A 42 8.39 3.41 -2.88
CA ASP A 42 9.07 2.99 -4.10
C ASP A 42 8.60 1.58 -4.49
N PHE A 43 7.58 1.53 -5.36
CA PHE A 43 7.18 0.28 -6.02
C PHE A 43 7.17 0.46 -7.54
N SER A 44 7.56 -0.59 -8.24
CA SER A 44 7.48 -0.65 -9.70
C SER A 44 6.25 -1.44 -10.12
N THR A 45 5.75 -1.17 -11.32
CA THR A 45 4.69 -2.00 -11.91
C THR A 45 5.17 -3.43 -12.05
N CYS A 46 4.25 -4.39 -11.91
CA CYS A 46 4.54 -5.78 -12.19
C CYS A 46 5.15 -5.90 -13.59
N LYS A 47 6.33 -6.53 -13.70
CA LYS A 47 7.03 -6.72 -14.98
C LYS A 47 6.41 -7.81 -15.86
N GLY A 48 5.29 -8.40 -15.44
CA GLY A 48 4.47 -9.28 -16.28
C GLY A 48 5.17 -10.55 -16.72
N CYS A 49 6.05 -11.12 -15.89
CA CYS A 49 6.69 -12.41 -16.14
C CYS A 49 5.66 -13.56 -16.00
N VAL A 50 4.77 -13.69 -16.98
CA VAL A 50 3.68 -14.68 -17.01
C VAL A 50 4.20 -16.08 -16.65
N GLN A 51 5.36 -16.46 -17.21
CA GLN A 51 6.00 -17.75 -16.95
C GLN A 51 6.42 -17.99 -15.48
N LEU A 52 6.60 -16.94 -14.68
CA LEU A 52 7.06 -17.04 -13.29
C LEU A 52 5.92 -16.98 -12.26
N CYS A 53 4.86 -16.21 -12.51
CA CYS A 53 3.80 -15.96 -11.52
C CYS A 53 2.42 -16.53 -11.88
N ALA A 54 2.13 -16.85 -13.14
CA ALA A 54 0.79 -17.28 -13.55
C ALA A 54 0.40 -18.66 -13.01
N THR A 55 1.32 -19.63 -13.02
CA THR A 55 1.06 -20.97 -12.49
C THR A 55 1.09 -21.02 -10.95
N PRO A 56 2.09 -20.44 -10.25
CA PRO A 56 2.14 -20.55 -8.80
C PRO A 56 1.26 -19.52 -8.06
N GLY A 57 0.69 -18.52 -8.75
CA GLY A 57 -0.16 -17.49 -8.14
C GLY A 57 0.58 -16.54 -7.18
N VAL A 58 1.91 -16.57 -7.19
CA VAL A 58 2.78 -15.75 -6.35
C VAL A 58 3.91 -15.17 -7.21
N CYS A 59 4.29 -13.91 -6.96
CA CYS A 59 5.47 -13.32 -7.59
C CYS A 59 6.72 -14.01 -7.03
N ARG A 60 7.57 -14.56 -7.91
CA ARG A 60 8.87 -15.16 -7.55
C ARG A 60 10.06 -14.27 -7.94
N LEU A 61 9.79 -13.04 -8.37
CA LEU A 61 10.85 -12.06 -8.59
C LEU A 61 11.24 -11.46 -7.24
N GLU A 62 12.53 -11.25 -7.05
CA GLU A 62 13.04 -10.34 -6.03
C GLU A 62 12.77 -8.90 -6.55
N ASP A 63 11.55 -8.42 -6.31
CA ASP A 63 11.12 -7.06 -6.64
C ASP A 63 10.94 -6.21 -5.37
N ALA A 64 10.60 -4.93 -5.53
CA ALA A 64 10.42 -4.02 -4.39
C ALA A 64 9.32 -4.47 -3.41
N ILE A 65 8.41 -5.36 -3.82
CA ILE A 65 7.30 -5.88 -3.01
C ILE A 65 7.71 -7.19 -2.30
N SER A 66 8.73 -7.90 -2.79
CA SER A 66 9.21 -9.16 -2.23
C SER A 66 9.77 -9.09 -0.80
N PHE A 67 9.99 -7.88 -0.24
CA PHE A 67 10.42 -7.68 1.15
C PHE A 67 9.28 -7.65 2.18
N LEU A 68 8.02 -7.83 1.76
CA LEU A 68 6.85 -7.87 2.65
C LEU A 68 6.43 -9.29 3.07
N SER A 69 7.28 -10.31 2.84
CA SER A 69 7.03 -11.71 3.23
C SER A 69 7.77 -12.10 4.50
#